data_AF-A0A7X7QVW4-F1
#
_entry.id   AF-A0A7X7QVW4-F1
#
_cell.length_a   1.000
_cell.length_b   1.000
_cell.length_c   1.000
_cell.angle_alpha   90.00
_cell.angle_beta   90.00
_cell.angle_gamma   90.00
#
_symmetry.space_group_name_H-M   'P 1'
#
loop_
_entity.id
_entity.type
_entity.pdbx_description
1 polymer ?
#
loop_
_entity_poly.entity_id
_entity_poly.type
_entity_poly.pdbx_seq_one_letter_code
_entity_poly.pdbx_strand_id
1 'polypeptide(L)'
;MSLLMVLIISGAVYLVYPTTFCRPEPKGEGFSVKVVKLIYANDKKILSCMPSLHCSLSMLFILAVATADGLSLVFKIILIVLSFLIILSTVLVKQHVLIDVITALPLSVICWYIAMAIGADAFLSFFNFI
;
A
#
# COMPACT_ATOMS: atom_id res chain seq x y z
N MET A 1 -5.29 13.44 -1.40
CA MET A 1 -6.53 13.00 -2.07
C MET A 1 -6.55 11.50 -2.35
N SER A 2 -5.72 11.01 -3.26
CA SER A 2 -5.64 9.59 -3.65
C SER A 2 -5.36 8.63 -2.48
N LEU A 3 -4.45 9.00 -1.56
CA LEU A 3 -4.15 8.21 -0.36
C LEU A 3 -5.36 8.03 0.56
N LEU A 4 -6.15 9.09 0.75
CA LEU A 4 -7.38 9.04 1.57
C LEU A 4 -8.42 8.12 0.92
N MET A 5 -8.59 8.20 -0.40
CA MET A 5 -9.50 7.32 -1.14
C MET A 5 -9.09 5.85 -1.02
N VAL A 6 -7.80 5.53 -1.18
CA VAL A 6 -7.29 4.16 -1.01
C VAL A 6 -7.55 3.65 0.40
N LEU A 7 -7.35 4.46 1.44
CA LEU A 7 -7.63 4.08 2.82
C LEU A 7 -9.12 3.79 3.05
N ILE A 8 -10.01 4.68 2.59
CA ILE A 8 -11.46 4.53 2.76
C ILE A 8 -11.98 3.30 2.00
N ILE A 9 -11.57 3.13 0.74
CA ILE A 9 -12.03 2.02 -0.10
C ILE A 9 -11.49 0.69 0.45
N SER A 10 -10.19 0.63 0.78
CA SER A 10 -9.61 -0.59 1.36
C SER A 10 -10.27 -0.93 2.70
N GLY A 11 -10.51 0.08 3.55
CA GLY A 11 -11.24 -0.09 4.81
C GLY A 11 -12.67 -0.61 4.61
N ALA A 12 -13.40 -0.08 3.63
CA ALA A 12 -14.74 -0.58 3.29
C ALA A 12 -14.69 -2.04 2.81
N VAL A 13 -13.73 -2.39 1.95
CA VAL A 13 -13.54 -3.79 1.49
C VAL A 13 -13.20 -4.71 2.66
N TYR A 14 -12.37 -4.27 3.60
CA TYR A 14 -12.02 -5.06 4.79
C TYR A 14 -13.23 -5.31 5.71
N LEU A 15 -14.18 -4.37 5.78
CA LEU A 15 -15.43 -4.54 6.54
C LEU A 15 -16.40 -5.50 5.86
N VAL A 16 -16.50 -5.45 4.52
CA VAL A 16 -17.44 -6.27 3.75
C VAL A 16 -16.92 -7.70 3.56
N TYR A 17 -15.61 -7.86 3.32
CA TYR A 17 -15.00 -9.15 3.05
C TYR A 17 -13.60 -9.25 3.70
N PRO A 18 -13.53 -9.54 5.01
CA PRO A 18 -12.26 -9.68 5.73
C PRO A 18 -11.54 -10.96 5.28
N THR A 19 -10.64 -10.82 4.31
CA THR A 19 -9.84 -11.96 3.81
C THR A 19 -8.73 -12.30 4.77
N THR A 20 -8.80 -13.49 5.36
CA THR A 20 -7.82 -13.96 6.33
C THR A 20 -6.85 -14.96 5.68
N PHE A 21 -5.55 -14.82 5.91
CA PHE A 21 -4.55 -15.81 5.51
C PHE A 21 -3.84 -16.39 6.73
N CYS A 22 -3.77 -17.73 6.82
CA CYS A 22 -2.99 -18.41 7.85
C CYS A 22 -1.49 -18.29 7.55
N ARG A 23 -0.82 -17.38 8.28
CA ARG A 23 0.62 -17.14 8.13
C ARG A 23 1.41 -18.38 8.57
N PRO A 24 2.39 -18.85 7.79
CA PRO A 24 3.23 -19.96 8.20
C PRO A 24 4.10 -19.53 9.39
N GLU A 25 4.16 -20.38 10.42
CA GLU A 25 5.06 -20.13 11.56
C GLU A 25 6.51 -20.15 11.07
N PRO A 26 7.30 -19.10 11.36
CA PRO A 26 8.69 -19.05 10.94
C PRO A 26 9.50 -20.08 11.74
N LYS A 27 9.95 -21.16 11.06
CA LYS A 27 10.77 -22.23 11.63
C LYS A 27 12.25 -21.83 11.66
N GLY A 28 12.90 -21.94 12.81
CA GLY A 28 14.34 -21.66 13.01
C GLY A 28 14.65 -20.56 14.04
N GLU A 29 15.94 -20.37 14.33
CA GLU A 29 16.45 -19.40 15.33
C GLU A 29 17.37 -18.31 14.77
N GLY A 30 17.56 -18.27 13.44
CA GLY A 30 18.42 -17.29 12.78
C GLY A 30 17.96 -15.83 12.98
N PHE A 31 18.88 -14.87 12.78
CA PHE A 31 18.60 -13.44 12.92
C PHE A 31 17.38 -12.99 12.11
N SER A 32 17.27 -13.42 10.84
CA SER A 32 16.13 -13.13 9.97
C SER A 32 14.79 -13.62 10.54
N VAL A 33 14.78 -14.77 11.22
CA VAL A 33 13.57 -15.32 11.88
C VAL A 33 13.17 -14.46 13.08
N LYS A 34 14.12 -13.94 13.85
CA LYS A 34 13.83 -13.02 14.95
C LYS A 34 13.20 -11.71 14.46
N VAL A 35 13.71 -11.16 13.36
CA VAL A 35 13.13 -9.96 12.73
C VAL A 35 11.71 -10.23 12.24
N VAL A 36 11.47 -11.34 11.54
CA VAL A 36 10.11 -11.72 11.08
C VAL A 36 9.15 -11.93 12.26
N LYS A 37 9.60 -12.58 13.34
CA LYS A 37 8.78 -12.73 14.56
C LYS A 37 8.44 -11.38 15.20
N LEU A 38 9.36 -10.43 15.20
CA LEU A 38 9.13 -9.07 15.72
C LEU A 38 8.15 -8.29 14.84
N ILE A 39 8.24 -8.42 13.52
CA ILE A 39 7.28 -7.86 12.57
C ILE A 39 5.89 -8.46 12.85
N TYR A 40 5.79 -9.79 12.98
CA TYR A 40 4.52 -10.47 13.26
C TYR A 40 3.93 -10.12 14.63
N ALA A 41 4.77 -9.84 15.63
CA ALA A 41 4.31 -9.44 16.95
C ALA A 41 3.73 -8.01 16.98
N ASN A 42 4.29 -7.10 16.18
CA ASN A 42 3.79 -5.72 16.06
C ASN A 42 2.63 -5.60 15.08
N ASP A 43 2.56 -6.50 14.10
CA ASP A 43 1.45 -6.62 13.16
C ASP A 43 0.28 -7.35 13.83
N LYS A 44 -0.43 -6.62 14.71
CA LYS A 44 -1.60 -7.11 15.44
C LYS A 44 -2.74 -7.40 14.46
N LYS A 45 -2.89 -8.68 14.11
CA LYS A 45 -4.08 -9.37 13.54
C LYS A 45 -5.24 -8.43 13.14
N ILE A 46 -5.10 -7.75 12.02
CA ILE A 46 -6.25 -7.38 11.20
C ILE A 46 -6.09 -8.27 9.96
N LEU A 47 -6.85 -9.35 9.95
CA LEU A 47 -6.83 -10.39 8.94
C LEU A 47 -7.54 -9.88 7.68
N SER A 48 -6.99 -8.81 7.09
CA SER A 48 -7.52 -8.14 5.92
C SER A 48 -6.43 -8.10 4.88
N CYS A 49 -6.28 -9.22 4.18
CA CYS A 49 -5.21 -9.43 3.21
C CYS A 49 -5.47 -8.69 1.89
N MET A 50 -6.74 -8.46 1.54
CA MET A 50 -7.15 -7.94 0.23
C MET A 50 -7.95 -6.64 0.36
N PRO A 51 -7.56 -5.53 -0.30
CA PRO A 51 -6.31 -5.28 -1.05
C PRO A 51 -5.11 -4.94 -0.14
N SER A 52 -3.87 -5.17 -0.57
CA SER A 52 -2.69 -4.79 0.23
C SER A 52 -2.50 -3.26 0.29
N LEU A 53 -2.59 -2.68 1.49
CA LEU A 53 -2.33 -1.25 1.73
C LEU A 53 -0.88 -0.86 1.44
N HIS A 54 0.08 -1.71 1.79
CA HIS A 54 1.50 -1.48 1.49
C HIS A 54 1.74 -1.40 -0.02
N CYS A 55 1.16 -2.32 -0.79
CA CYS A 55 1.30 -2.30 -2.24
C CYS A 55 0.60 -1.09 -2.87
N SER A 56 -0.62 -0.77 -2.41
CA SER A 56 -1.37 0.39 -2.90
C SER A 56 -0.63 1.71 -2.64
N LEU A 57 -0.05 1.85 -1.44
CA LEU A 57 0.72 3.03 -1.06
C LEU A 57 2.02 3.15 -1.88
N SER A 58 2.78 2.06 -2.00
CA SER A 58 4.00 2.03 -2.83
C SER A 58 3.71 2.41 -4.28
N MET A 59 2.60 1.94 -4.85
CA MET A 59 2.21 2.30 -6.21
C MET A 59 1.79 3.77 -6.33
N LEU A 60 1.06 4.31 -5.35
CA LEU A 60 0.77 5.75 -5.29
C LEU A 60 2.04 6.59 -5.20
N PHE A 61 3.05 6.17 -4.45
CA PHE A 61 4.34 6.84 -4.39
C PHE A 61 5.07 6.82 -5.73
N ILE A 62 5.06 5.69 -6.44
CA ILE A 62 5.64 5.59 -7.80
C ILE A 62 4.96 6.60 -8.74
N LEU A 63 3.62 6.66 -8.73
CA LEU A 63 2.86 7.61 -9.56
C LEU A 63 3.16 9.06 -9.19
N ALA A 64 3.17 9.38 -7.89
CA ALA A 64 3.45 10.73 -7.40
C ALA A 64 4.87 11.20 -7.77
N VAL A 65 5.87 10.32 -7.65
CA VAL A 65 7.26 10.61 -8.03
C VAL A 65 7.40 10.76 -9.55
N ALA A 66 6.65 10.00 -10.33
CA ALA A 66 6.62 10.11 -11.79
C ALA A 66 6.07 11.48 -12.23
N THR A 67 5.00 11.96 -11.60
CA THR A 67 4.36 13.26 -11.91
C THR A 67 5.00 14.47 -11.22
N ALA A 68 5.96 14.26 -10.32
CA ALA A 68 6.61 15.37 -9.60
C ALA A 68 7.60 16.11 -10.50
N ASP A 69 7.26 17.34 -10.87
CA ASP A 69 8.16 18.28 -11.53
C ASP A 69 9.05 18.96 -10.47
N GLY A 70 10.37 18.81 -10.60
CA GLY A 70 11.36 19.39 -9.67
C GLY A 70 12.16 18.37 -8.86
N LEU A 71 11.83 17.08 -8.90
CA LEU A 71 12.64 16.04 -8.26
C LEU A 71 13.81 15.61 -9.17
N SER A 72 15.02 15.53 -8.63
CA SER A 72 16.16 15.05 -9.40
C SER A 72 15.98 13.59 -9.81
N LEU A 73 16.50 13.22 -10.98
CA LEU A 73 16.33 11.89 -11.56
C LEU A 73 16.87 10.78 -10.63
N VAL A 74 17.95 11.07 -9.89
CA VAL A 74 18.51 10.15 -8.89
C VAL A 74 17.52 9.88 -7.77
N PHE A 75 16.91 10.92 -7.20
CA PHE A 75 15.89 10.75 -6.17
C PHE A 75 14.66 10.01 -6.69
N LYS A 76 14.25 10.27 -7.95
CA LYS A 76 13.14 9.52 -8.58
C LYS A 76 13.44 8.02 -8.62
N ILE A 77 14.63 7.64 -9.10
CA ILE A 77 15.03 6.22 -9.17
C ILE A 77 15.07 5.59 -7.78
N ILE A 78 15.69 6.26 -6.79
CA ILE A 78 15.79 5.73 -5.42
C ILE A 78 14.39 5.45 -4.83
N LEU A 79 13.45 6.39 -4.99
CA LEU A 79 12.10 6.24 -4.45
C LEU A 79 11.29 5.15 -5.17
N ILE A 80 11.45 5.01 -6.49
CA ILE A 80 10.81 3.95 -7.26
C ILE A 80 11.35 2.58 -6.83
N VAL A 81 12.67 2.45 -6.72
CA VAL A 81 13.33 1.22 -6.27
C VAL A 81 12.88 0.85 -4.86
N LEU A 82 12.88 1.82 -3.93
CA LEU A 82 12.42 1.60 -2.56
C LEU A 82 10.96 1.13 -2.52
N SER A 83 10.09 1.75 -3.32
CA SER A 83 8.68 1.37 -3.42
C SER A 83 8.52 -0.06 -3.94
N PHE A 84 9.32 -0.46 -4.92
CA PHE A 84 9.34 -1.83 -5.43
C PHE A 84 9.87 -2.83 -4.38
N LEU A 85 10.91 -2.46 -3.62
CA LEU A 85 11.44 -3.28 -2.52
C LEU A 85 10.39 -3.52 -1.43
N ILE A 86 9.55 -2.52 -1.12
CA ILE A 86 8.46 -2.69 -0.16
C ILE A 86 7.44 -3.71 -0.69
N ILE A 87 7.02 -3.60 -1.95
CA ILE A 87 6.10 -4.58 -2.57
C ILE A 87 6.73 -5.98 -2.51
N LEU A 88 7.99 -6.12 -2.89
CA LEU A 88 8.69 -7.40 -2.87
C LEU A 88 8.80 -7.97 -1.45
N SER A 89 9.06 -7.13 -0.46
CA SER A 89 9.12 -7.51 0.96
C SER A 89 7.82 -8.16 1.44
N THR A 90 6.66 -7.60 1.04
CA THR A 90 5.35 -8.16 1.43
C THR A 90 5.12 -9.59 0.95
N VAL A 91 5.66 -9.94 -0.23
CA VAL A 91 5.60 -11.28 -0.82
C VAL A 91 6.64 -12.20 -0.19
N LEU A 92 7.87 -11.73 0.03
CA LEU A 92 8.98 -12.52 0.59
C LEU A 92 8.73 -12.93 2.04
N VAL A 93 8.16 -12.03 2.85
CA VAL A 93 7.78 -12.32 4.24
C VAL A 93 6.50 -13.18 4.28
N LYS A 94 5.87 -13.48 3.13
CA LYS A 94 4.59 -14.21 3.01
C LYS A 94 3.47 -13.55 3.83
N GLN A 95 3.52 -12.23 3.99
CA GLN A 95 2.47 -11.45 4.65
C GLN A 95 1.26 -11.25 3.73
N HIS A 96 1.48 -11.24 2.42
CA HIS A 96 0.44 -11.11 1.40
C HIS A 96 0.55 -12.20 0.33
N VAL A 97 -0.60 -12.63 -0.18
CA VAL A 97 -0.68 -13.52 -1.33
C VAL A 97 -0.53 -12.68 -2.60
N LEU A 98 -0.05 -13.28 -3.70
CA LEU A 98 0.06 -12.60 -5.02
C LEU A 98 -1.24 -11.90 -5.45
N ILE A 99 -2.40 -12.46 -5.08
CA ILE A 99 -3.72 -11.89 -5.36
C ILE A 99 -3.91 -10.53 -4.67
N ASP A 100 -3.34 -10.32 -3.48
CA ASP A 100 -3.44 -9.06 -2.74
C ASP A 100 -2.65 -7.92 -3.41
N VAL A 101 -1.57 -8.28 -4.11
CA VAL A 101 -0.74 -7.35 -4.90
C VAL A 101 -1.43 -7.02 -6.22
N ILE A 102 -1.97 -8.04 -6.91
CA ILE A 102 -2.66 -7.87 -8.19
C ILE A 102 -3.93 -7.03 -8.04
N THR A 103 -4.62 -7.12 -6.91
CA THR A 103 -5.83 -6.32 -6.62
C THR A 103 -5.50 -4.89 -6.14
N ALA A 104 -4.38 -4.71 -5.42
CA ALA A 104 -3.93 -3.41 -4.93
C ALA A 104 -3.45 -2.47 -6.05
N LEU A 105 -2.72 -2.98 -7.04
CA LEU A 105 -2.19 -2.19 -8.16
C LEU A 105 -3.28 -1.45 -8.96
N PRO A 106 -4.30 -2.10 -9.54
CA PRO A 106 -5.34 -1.40 -10.29
C PRO A 106 -6.17 -0.47 -9.40
N LEU A 107 -6.43 -0.86 -8.14
CA LEU A 107 -7.15 0.00 -7.20
C LEU A 107 -6.42 1.34 -6.99
N SER A 108 -5.10 1.27 -6.77
CA SER A 108 -4.28 2.48 -6.57
C SER A 108 -4.26 3.39 -7.78
N VAL A 109 -4.21 2.82 -9.00
CA VAL A 109 -4.24 3.57 -10.27
C VAL A 109 -5.60 4.23 -10.48
N ILE A 110 -6.70 3.52 -10.24
CA ILE A 110 -8.06 4.07 -10.34
C ILE A 110 -8.23 5.23 -9.36
N CYS A 111 -7.82 5.06 -8.09
CA CYS A 111 -7.89 6.12 -7.09
C CYS A 111 -7.04 7.33 -7.46
N TRP A 112 -5.88 7.11 -8.09
CA TRP A 112 -5.03 8.18 -8.58
C TRP A 112 -5.73 9.01 -9.67
N TYR A 113 -6.27 8.36 -10.70
CA TYR A 113 -6.96 9.06 -11.78
C TYR A 113 -8.24 9.77 -11.32
N ILE A 114 -9.02 9.16 -10.42
CA ILE A 114 -10.19 9.82 -9.82
C ILE A 114 -9.76 11.06 -9.03
N ALA A 115 -8.69 10.97 -8.25
CA ALA A 115 -8.17 12.12 -7.51
C ALA A 115 -7.70 13.25 -8.43
N MET A 116 -7.08 12.92 -9.56
CA MET A 116 -6.71 13.92 -10.57
C MET A 116 -7.94 14.53 -11.25
N ALA A 117 -8.98 13.73 -11.54
CA ALA A 117 -10.20 14.19 -12.19
C ALA A 117 -11.05 15.13 -11.31
N ILE A 118 -11.09 14.89 -10.00
CA ILE A 118 -11.78 15.78 -9.04
C ILE A 118 -11.05 17.12 -8.95
N GLY A 119 -9.73 17.12 -9.10
CA GLY A 119 -8.90 18.31 -8.91
C GLY A 119 -8.78 18.69 -7.43
N ALA A 120 -7.67 19.34 -7.07
CA ALA A 120 -7.44 19.79 -5.69
C ALA A 120 -8.48 20.86 -5.27
N ASP A 121 -8.97 21.63 -6.23
CA ASP A 121 -9.82 22.81 -6.01
C ASP A 121 -11.24 22.41 -5.56
N ALA A 122 -11.82 21.37 -6.17
CA ALA A 122 -13.13 20.84 -5.76
C ALA A 122 -13.07 20.19 -4.37
N PHE A 123 -11.94 19.60 -4.01
CA PHE A 123 -11.76 19.01 -2.69
C PHE A 123 -11.58 20.06 -1.59
N LEU A 124 -10.74 21.06 -1.85
CA LEU A 124 -10.51 22.15 -0.89
C LEU A 124 -11.76 23.00 -0.69
N SER A 125 -12.59 23.19 -1.73
CA SER A 125 -13.87 23.90 -1.60
C SER A 125 -14.89 23.14 -0.76
N PHE A 126 -14.95 21.80 -0.84
CA PHE A 126 -15.78 20.99 0.06
C PHE A 126 -15.38 21.15 1.54
N PHE A 127 -14.08 21.16 1.84
CA PHE A 127 -13.60 21.35 3.22
C PHE A 127 -13.73 22.78 3.73
N ASN A 128 -13.62 23.79 2.86
CA ASN A 128 -13.87 25.18 3.25
C ASN A 128 -15.36 25.49 3.47
N PHE A 129 -16.26 24.60 3.05
CA PHE A 129 -17.70 24.74 3.25
C PHE A 129 -18.19 24.11 4.58
N ILE A 130 -17.37 23.26 5.20
CA ILE A 130 -17.59 22.69 6.54
C ILE A 130 -16.96 23.63 7.58
#